data_AF-A0A368FD78-F1
#
_entry.id   AF-A0A368FD78-F1
#
_cell.length_a   1.000
_cell.length_b   1.000
_cell.length_c   1.000
_cell.angle_alpha   90.00
_cell.angle_beta   90.00
_cell.angle_gamma   90.00
#
_symmetry.space_group_name_H-M   'P 1'
#
loop_
_entity.id
_entity.type
_entity.pdbx_description
1 polymer ?
#
loop_
_entity_poly.entity_id
_entity_poly.type
_entity_poly.pdbx_seq_one_letter_code
_entity_poly.pdbx_strand_id
1 'polypeptide(L)'
;MDLYIDLVVVLDIAKLILILNAAANYEPIVSLLPECVLKHYRFLRAAAPDLVPPIKVLEKSSTILNSAVPSTSKEQPATTSDILVNAYERLQEVIREPTLADRNALRRYIVEDANAISAFNEPLAGAARFIASLCEISSALESLTQVVLRGGGDITDAANTVHQELVRVRCAEYQFAGIPPQMASFLVEAGMFLSLLELLVEMTTSPERYAQIVLSIRGVIADAQNRWAMVGAPCDQALALISAILETLDCSQADGKKILSIGTFGHLLATHAPFIPDSFPDIGNIRSKWAQISEPNRDVAIEKPLRFVAGLPCAVRLVAFLHNLDENDLRNLRVQVDYPNNTRGYFRPPATDIPKEGDRISSLVLISSSEAWSDAADVTLTLVLLASSSSQKVVSVPLLDSPSGAQPSSVRLRAHPMTRT
;
A
#
# COMPACT_ATOMS: atom_id res chain seq x y z
N MET A 1 -11.53 24.45 30.62
CA MET A 1 -10.29 23.74 30.27
C MET A 1 -10.15 23.68 28.76
N ASP A 2 -11.20 23.31 28.03
CA ASP A 2 -11.21 23.22 26.56
C ASP A 2 -10.84 24.54 25.86
N LEU A 3 -11.35 25.70 26.31
CA LEU A 3 -10.96 27.00 25.75
C LEU A 3 -9.48 27.36 25.92
N TYR A 4 -8.81 26.82 26.95
CA TYR A 4 -7.39 27.08 27.21
C TYR A 4 -6.52 26.16 26.35
N ILE A 5 -6.97 24.92 26.12
CA ILE A 5 -6.32 23.97 25.21
C ILE A 5 -6.42 24.49 23.77
N ASP A 6 -7.59 24.96 23.34
CA ASP A 6 -7.78 25.56 22.02
C ASP A 6 -6.90 26.80 21.80
N LEU A 7 -6.80 27.68 22.80
CA LEU A 7 -5.96 28.88 22.70
C LEU A 7 -4.46 28.54 22.63
N VAL A 8 -4.00 27.54 23.39
CA VAL A 8 -2.60 27.08 23.37
C VAL A 8 -2.26 26.43 22.03
N VAL A 9 -3.15 25.59 21.49
CA VAL A 9 -2.97 24.96 20.16
C VAL A 9 -2.94 26.02 19.06
N VAL A 10 -3.81 27.03 19.10
CA VAL A 10 -3.82 28.14 18.14
C VAL A 10 -2.53 28.97 18.23
N LEU A 11 -2.04 29.25 19.44
CA LEU A 11 -0.78 30.00 19.63
C LEU A 11 0.42 29.24 19.06
N ASP A 12 0.44 27.92 19.20
CA ASP A 12 1.53 27.08 18.72
C ASP A 12 1.51 26.91 17.20
N ILE A 13 0.32 26.85 16.58
CA ILE A 13 0.17 26.89 15.11
C ILE A 13 0.66 28.24 14.55
N ALA A 14 0.33 29.37 15.20
CA ALA A 14 0.79 30.68 14.75
C ALA A 14 2.32 30.83 14.83
N LYS A 15 2.94 30.36 15.93
CA LYS A 15 4.42 30.30 16.05
C LYS A 15 5.02 29.41 14.98
N LEU A 16 4.40 28.27 14.71
CA LEU A 16 4.87 27.34 13.70
C LEU A 16 4.84 27.98 12.30
N ILE A 17 3.73 28.61 11.92
CA ILE A 17 3.60 29.34 10.65
C ILE A 17 4.69 30.43 10.55
N LEU A 18 4.96 31.17 11.64
CA LEU A 18 6.02 32.17 11.67
C LEU A 18 7.41 31.56 11.40
N ILE A 19 7.73 30.44 12.06
CA ILE A 19 9.01 29.73 11.88
C ILE A 19 9.14 29.20 10.44
N LEU A 20 8.07 28.65 9.87
CA LEU A 20 8.05 28.13 8.51
C LEU A 20 8.23 29.24 7.46
N ASN A 21 7.58 30.39 7.67
CA ASN A 21 7.78 31.60 6.86
C ASN A 21 9.24 32.09 6.91
N ALA A 22 9.88 32.03 8.08
CA ALA A 22 11.30 32.34 8.21
C ALA A 22 12.19 31.32 7.49
N ALA A 23 11.88 30.02 7.63
CA ALA A 23 12.60 28.92 6.98
C ALA A 23 12.53 28.98 5.44
N ALA A 24 11.43 29.47 4.87
CA ALA A 24 11.30 29.67 3.43
C ALA A 24 12.27 30.72 2.87
N ASN A 25 12.63 31.71 3.70
CA ASN A 25 13.57 32.77 3.33
C ASN A 25 15.02 32.46 3.75
N TYR A 26 15.22 31.57 4.72
CA TYR A 26 16.55 31.26 5.27
C TYR A 26 16.77 29.75 5.43
N GLU A 27 17.46 29.19 4.43
CA GLU A 27 17.76 27.76 4.25
C GLU A 27 18.40 27.06 5.48
N PRO A 28 19.30 27.69 6.26
CA PRO A 28 19.86 27.05 7.46
C PRO A 28 18.85 26.76 8.59
N ILE A 29 17.68 27.41 8.62
CA ILE A 29 16.65 27.05 9.61
C ILE A 29 16.09 25.66 9.32
N VAL A 30 16.00 25.27 8.05
CA VAL A 30 15.41 23.99 7.63
C VAL A 30 16.16 22.80 8.23
N SER A 31 17.49 22.87 8.34
CA SER A 31 18.32 21.80 8.93
C SER A 31 18.16 21.67 10.44
N LEU A 32 17.55 22.66 11.10
CA LEU A 32 17.28 22.65 12.54
C LEU A 32 15.85 22.18 12.86
N LEU A 33 14.99 22.00 11.85
CA LEU A 33 13.61 21.60 12.05
C LEU A 33 13.53 20.10 12.42
N PRO A 34 12.86 19.75 13.53
CA PRO A 34 12.56 18.35 13.84
C PRO A 34 11.68 17.70 12.77
N GLU A 35 11.78 16.37 12.62
CA GLU A 35 10.98 15.63 11.64
C GLU A 35 9.46 15.82 11.85
N CYS A 36 9.01 15.93 13.10
CA CYS A 36 7.61 16.23 13.38
C CYS A 36 7.18 17.58 12.79
N VAL A 37 8.03 18.61 12.84
CA VAL A 37 7.75 19.94 12.26
C VAL A 37 7.67 19.86 10.73
N LEU A 38 8.48 19.02 10.08
CA LEU A 38 8.39 18.80 8.63
C LEU A 38 7.04 18.19 8.22
N LYS A 39 6.50 17.26 9.01
CA LYS A 39 5.14 16.71 8.77
C LYS A 39 4.06 17.78 8.91
N HIS A 40 4.15 18.63 9.93
CA HIS A 40 3.21 19.75 10.09
C HIS A 40 3.35 20.79 8.97
N TYR A 41 4.56 21.10 8.51
CA TYR A 41 4.79 21.96 7.35
C TYR A 41 4.05 21.43 6.12
N ARG A 42 4.22 20.15 5.78
CA ARG A 42 3.57 19.53 4.62
C ARG A 42 2.05 19.64 4.69
N PHE A 43 1.47 19.32 5.85
CA PHE A 43 0.03 19.45 6.05
C PHE A 43 -0.45 20.91 5.92
N LEU A 44 0.20 21.85 6.62
CA LEU A 44 -0.18 23.27 6.59
C LEU A 44 0.01 23.89 5.20
N ARG A 45 1.06 23.49 4.48
CA ARG A 45 1.32 23.92 3.10
C ARG A 45 0.20 23.45 2.16
N ALA A 46 -0.28 22.23 2.34
CA ALA A 46 -1.37 21.67 1.54
C ALA A 46 -2.73 22.28 1.92
N ALA A 47 -2.97 22.56 3.21
CA ALA A 47 -4.25 23.07 3.72
C ALA A 47 -4.41 24.60 3.62
N ALA A 48 -3.32 25.36 3.76
CA ALA A 48 -3.31 26.82 3.79
C ALA A 48 -2.10 27.38 3.02
N PRO A 49 -2.04 27.20 1.70
CA PRO A 49 -0.89 27.60 0.88
C PRO A 49 -0.62 29.10 0.89
N ASP A 50 -1.63 29.93 1.16
CA ASP A 50 -1.49 31.39 1.25
C ASP A 50 -0.79 31.86 2.53
N LEU A 51 -0.79 31.03 3.58
CA LEU A 51 -0.18 31.35 4.88
C LEU A 51 1.22 30.73 5.04
N VAL A 52 1.47 29.61 4.36
CA VAL A 52 2.73 28.87 4.44
C VAL A 52 3.38 28.84 3.05
N PRO A 53 4.44 29.62 2.83
CA PRO A 53 5.13 29.67 1.55
C PRO A 53 5.96 28.42 1.29
N PRO A 54 6.27 28.14 0.02
CA PRO A 54 7.12 27.03 -0.37
C PRO A 54 8.55 27.17 0.17
N ILE A 55 9.02 26.16 0.91
CA ILE A 55 10.41 26.08 1.35
C ILE A 55 11.23 25.43 0.24
N LYS A 56 12.00 26.26 -0.47
CA LYS A 56 12.78 25.84 -1.63
C LYS A 56 13.61 24.59 -1.38
N VAL A 57 14.21 24.38 -0.22
CA VAL A 57 15.03 23.18 0.06
C VAL A 57 14.22 21.90 0.11
N LEU A 58 13.03 21.98 0.68
CA LEU A 58 12.10 20.85 0.78
C LEU A 58 11.40 20.59 -0.55
N GLU A 59 11.33 21.61 -1.42
CA GLU A 59 10.70 21.56 -2.74
C GLU A 59 11.71 21.65 -3.92
N LYS A 60 13.03 21.64 -3.68
CA LYS A 60 14.08 21.89 -4.70
C LYS A 60 14.24 20.72 -5.68
N SER A 61 13.47 19.65 -5.52
CA SER A 61 13.28 18.62 -6.56
C SER A 61 11.87 18.63 -7.17
N SER A 62 11.11 19.71 -6.93
CA SER A 62 9.72 19.95 -7.35
C SER A 62 9.55 21.23 -8.19
N THR A 63 10.64 21.90 -8.57
CA THR A 63 10.66 23.23 -9.21
C THR A 63 9.96 23.35 -10.58
N ILE A 64 9.33 22.29 -11.08
CA ILE A 64 8.69 22.24 -12.40
C ILE A 64 7.17 22.49 -12.32
N LEU A 65 6.53 22.33 -11.16
CA LEU A 65 5.07 22.34 -11.03
C LEU A 65 4.42 23.71 -10.69
N ASN A 66 5.21 24.73 -10.34
CA ASN A 66 4.67 26.06 -9.99
C ASN A 66 4.34 26.96 -11.20
N SER A 67 4.17 26.40 -12.41
CA SER A 67 3.72 27.17 -13.59
C SER A 67 2.20 27.12 -13.83
N ALA A 68 1.42 26.52 -12.92
CA ALA A 68 -0.02 26.69 -12.91
C ALA A 68 -0.36 28.15 -12.60
N VAL A 69 -0.73 28.86 -13.66
CA VAL A 69 -1.34 30.20 -13.69
C VAL A 69 -2.31 30.38 -12.51
N PRO A 70 -2.31 31.52 -11.81
CA PRO A 70 -3.38 31.83 -10.87
C PRO A 70 -4.65 32.08 -11.69
N SER A 71 -5.47 31.04 -11.87
CA SER A 71 -6.84 31.22 -12.32
C SER A 71 -7.54 32.06 -11.26
N THR A 72 -7.82 33.30 -11.61
CA THR A 72 -8.68 34.20 -10.87
C THR A 72 -10.09 33.61 -10.78
N SER A 73 -10.36 32.84 -9.72
CA SER A 73 -11.72 32.42 -9.39
C SER A 73 -11.90 32.33 -7.88
N LYS A 74 -12.47 33.43 -7.35
CA LYS A 74 -13.32 33.56 -6.16
C LYS A 74 -12.84 32.89 -4.86
N GLU A 75 -12.60 33.75 -3.88
CA GLU A 75 -12.52 33.48 -2.44
C GLU A 75 -13.69 32.58 -1.97
N GLN A 76 -13.53 31.26 -2.08
CA GLN A 76 -14.21 30.29 -1.24
C GLN A 76 -13.13 29.62 -0.37
N PRO A 77 -13.39 29.39 0.92
CA PRO A 77 -12.46 28.64 1.75
C PRO A 77 -12.29 27.26 1.11
N ALA A 78 -11.07 26.91 0.72
CA ALA A 78 -10.75 25.60 0.18
C ALA A 78 -11.31 24.54 1.13
N THR A 79 -12.18 23.68 0.60
CA THR A 79 -12.74 22.58 1.40
C THR A 79 -11.61 21.60 1.67
N THR A 80 -11.60 20.92 2.81
CA THR A 80 -10.57 19.92 3.14
C THR A 80 -10.43 18.84 2.04
N SER A 81 -11.50 18.56 1.29
CA SER A 81 -11.49 17.68 0.11
C SER A 81 -10.62 18.17 -1.04
N ASP A 82 -10.48 19.48 -1.24
CA ASP A 82 -9.70 20.08 -2.33
C ASP A 82 -8.21 19.75 -2.21
N ILE A 83 -7.74 19.54 -0.98
CA ILE A 83 -6.36 19.13 -0.67
C ILE A 83 -6.03 17.79 -1.32
N LEU A 84 -6.97 16.84 -1.28
CA LEU A 84 -6.77 15.50 -1.86
C LEU A 84 -6.91 15.49 -3.36
N VAL A 85 -7.82 16.29 -3.90
CA VAL A 85 -7.98 16.47 -5.35
C VAL A 85 -6.67 17.00 -5.94
N ASN A 86 -6.10 18.04 -5.34
CA ASN A 86 -4.80 18.57 -5.74
C ASN A 86 -3.67 17.53 -5.60
N ALA A 87 -3.63 16.76 -4.51
CA ALA A 87 -2.64 15.68 -4.35
C ALA A 87 -2.74 14.64 -5.48
N TYR A 88 -3.94 14.33 -5.95
CA TYR A 88 -4.15 13.40 -7.05
C TYR A 88 -3.85 14.01 -8.43
N GLU A 89 -4.25 15.26 -8.68
CA GLU A 89 -3.90 15.98 -9.91
C GLU A 89 -2.37 16.02 -10.08
N ARG A 90 -1.64 16.33 -9.01
CA ARG A 90 -0.17 16.26 -9.02
C ARG A 90 0.35 14.87 -9.40
N LEU A 91 -0.27 13.80 -8.92
CA LEU A 91 0.10 12.41 -9.29
C LEU A 91 -0.11 12.16 -10.79
N GLN A 92 -1.18 12.68 -11.37
CA GLN A 92 -1.41 12.60 -12.81
C GLN A 92 -0.37 13.40 -13.60
N GLU A 93 0.00 14.58 -13.11
CA GLU A 93 0.99 15.43 -13.77
C GLU A 93 2.41 14.84 -13.75
N VAL A 94 2.72 13.94 -12.81
CA VAL A 94 4.01 13.23 -12.78
C VAL A 94 4.34 12.61 -14.12
N ILE A 95 3.36 12.07 -14.86
CA ILE A 95 3.62 11.38 -16.14
C ILE A 95 4.23 12.32 -17.21
N ARG A 96 4.06 13.64 -17.05
CA ARG A 96 4.59 14.65 -17.97
C ARG A 96 6.09 14.86 -17.81
N GLU A 97 6.68 14.49 -16.67
CA GLU A 97 8.11 14.64 -16.47
C GLU A 97 8.92 13.67 -17.34
N PRO A 98 10.02 14.12 -17.94
CA PRO A 98 10.73 13.35 -18.97
C PRO A 98 11.49 12.16 -18.39
N THR A 99 12.13 12.32 -17.22
CA THR A 99 13.00 11.28 -16.66
C THR A 99 12.29 10.47 -15.58
N LEU A 100 12.61 9.17 -15.51
CA LEU A 100 12.09 8.29 -14.45
C LEU A 100 12.54 8.76 -13.05
N ALA A 101 13.74 9.32 -12.94
CA ALA A 101 14.28 9.82 -11.69
C ALA A 101 13.45 11.00 -11.14
N ASP A 102 13.11 11.97 -12.00
CA ASP A 102 12.27 13.11 -11.64
C ASP A 102 10.86 12.64 -11.28
N ARG A 103 10.29 11.73 -12.07
CA ARG A 103 8.98 11.13 -11.78
C ARG A 103 8.93 10.45 -10.40
N ASN A 104 9.94 9.65 -10.08
CA ASN A 104 10.02 8.96 -8.80
C ASN A 104 10.32 9.91 -7.63
N ALA A 105 11.04 11.02 -7.88
CA ALA A 105 11.23 12.07 -6.88
C ALA A 105 9.90 12.77 -6.54
N LEU A 106 9.13 13.16 -7.57
CA LEU A 106 7.80 13.77 -7.37
C LEU A 106 6.83 12.84 -6.65
N ARG A 107 6.74 11.56 -7.04
CA ARG A 107 5.92 10.57 -6.34
C ARG A 107 6.28 10.46 -4.87
N ARG A 108 7.57 10.52 -4.53
CA ARG A 108 8.02 10.47 -3.14
C ARG A 108 7.48 11.65 -2.32
N TYR A 109 7.49 12.86 -2.87
CA TYR A 109 6.90 14.02 -2.20
C TYR A 109 5.39 13.90 -2.05
N ILE A 110 4.69 13.39 -3.07
CA ILE A 110 3.24 13.19 -2.98
C ILE A 110 2.90 12.16 -1.90
N VAL A 111 3.65 11.05 -1.81
CA VAL A 111 3.52 10.05 -0.73
C VAL A 111 3.72 10.69 0.64
N GLU A 112 4.74 11.53 0.77
CA GLU A 112 5.06 12.22 1.99
C GLU A 112 3.98 13.22 2.42
N ASP A 113 3.44 13.99 1.48
CA ASP A 113 2.31 14.90 1.71
C ASP A 113 1.06 14.12 2.10
N ALA A 114 0.75 13.04 1.38
CA ALA A 114 -0.39 12.17 1.66
C ALA A 114 -0.29 11.53 3.05
N ASN A 115 0.91 11.08 3.45
CA ASN A 115 1.15 10.57 4.79
C ASN A 115 0.92 11.65 5.86
N ALA A 116 1.35 12.89 5.62
CA ALA A 116 1.07 14.01 6.51
C ALA A 116 -0.44 14.31 6.60
N ILE A 117 -1.15 14.38 5.46
CA ILE A 117 -2.61 14.55 5.43
C ILE A 117 -3.29 13.45 6.24
N SER A 118 -2.85 12.20 6.11
CA SER A 118 -3.43 11.08 6.83
C SER A 118 -3.23 11.14 8.35
N ALA A 119 -2.11 11.69 8.80
CA ALA A 119 -1.78 11.78 10.22
C ALA A 119 -2.56 12.90 10.93
N PHE A 120 -2.87 14.00 10.23
CA PHE A 120 -3.49 15.19 10.81
C PHE A 120 -4.97 15.37 10.46
N ASN A 121 -5.50 14.62 9.49
CA ASN A 121 -6.89 14.72 9.07
C ASN A 121 -7.54 13.34 8.97
N GLU A 122 -8.14 12.89 10.08
CA GLU A 122 -8.76 11.56 10.20
C GLU A 122 -9.83 11.26 9.14
N PRO A 123 -10.79 12.17 8.84
CA PRO A 123 -11.77 11.96 7.76
C PRO A 123 -11.13 11.67 6.39
N LEU A 124 -9.97 12.26 6.12
CA LEU A 124 -9.26 12.15 4.85
C LEU A 124 -8.15 11.08 4.86
N ALA A 125 -7.95 10.39 5.98
CA ALA A 125 -6.80 9.52 6.14
C ALA A 125 -6.84 8.27 5.25
N GLY A 126 -8.03 7.69 5.04
CA GLY A 126 -8.21 6.55 4.14
C GLY A 126 -7.83 6.90 2.70
N ALA A 127 -8.47 7.94 2.18
CA ALA A 127 -8.16 8.58 0.92
C ALA A 127 -6.67 8.91 0.71
N ALA A 128 -6.05 9.60 1.66
CA ALA A 128 -4.66 10.02 1.55
C ALA A 128 -3.73 8.80 1.47
N ARG A 129 -3.93 7.80 2.34
CA ARG A 129 -3.18 6.54 2.29
C ARG A 129 -3.39 5.79 0.98
N PHE A 130 -4.59 5.86 0.40
CA PHE A 130 -4.86 5.27 -0.90
C PHE A 130 -4.07 5.98 -2.02
N ILE A 131 -4.03 7.32 -2.03
CA ILE A 131 -3.19 8.08 -2.97
C ILE A 131 -1.72 7.72 -2.83
N ALA A 132 -1.20 7.60 -1.59
CA ALA A 132 0.16 7.14 -1.36
C ALA A 132 0.41 5.75 -1.97
N SER A 133 -0.53 4.82 -1.79
CA SER A 133 -0.45 3.47 -2.39
C SER A 133 -0.45 3.52 -3.93
N LEU A 134 -1.27 4.37 -4.54
CA LEU A 134 -1.27 4.57 -6.01
C LEU A 134 0.05 5.15 -6.51
N CYS A 135 0.68 6.07 -5.76
CA CYS A 135 2.01 6.60 -6.09
C CYS A 135 3.07 5.49 -6.08
N GLU A 136 3.06 4.62 -5.07
CA GLU A 136 4.00 3.51 -4.95
C GLU A 136 3.80 2.47 -6.06
N ILE A 137 2.55 2.10 -6.36
CA ILE A 137 2.21 1.14 -7.43
C ILE A 137 2.61 1.71 -8.80
N SER A 138 2.32 2.97 -9.10
CA SER A 138 2.70 3.59 -10.38
C SER A 138 4.22 3.73 -10.54
N SER A 139 4.94 4.06 -9.46
CA SER A 139 6.40 4.05 -9.43
C SER A 139 6.96 2.65 -9.74
N ALA A 140 6.38 1.62 -9.13
CA ALA A 140 6.78 0.22 -9.33
C ALA A 140 6.52 -0.25 -10.77
N LEU A 141 5.33 0.03 -11.32
CA LEU A 141 4.98 -0.29 -12.70
C LEU A 141 6.00 0.29 -13.68
N GLU A 142 6.30 1.59 -13.58
CA GLU A 142 7.28 2.23 -14.47
C GLU A 142 8.69 1.68 -14.26
N SER A 143 9.14 1.57 -13.01
CA SER A 143 10.51 1.15 -12.69
C SER A 143 10.77 -0.30 -13.13
N LEU A 144 9.85 -1.22 -12.86
CA LEU A 144 9.97 -2.62 -13.27
C LEU A 144 9.84 -2.78 -14.79
N THR A 145 8.97 -2.01 -15.43
CA THR A 145 8.90 -1.97 -16.90
C THR A 145 10.24 -1.54 -17.50
N GLN A 146 10.88 -0.51 -16.93
CA GLN A 146 12.19 -0.04 -17.41
C GLN A 146 13.29 -1.09 -17.17
N VAL A 147 13.33 -1.72 -16.00
CA VAL A 147 14.32 -2.77 -15.69
C VAL A 147 14.15 -3.97 -16.61
N VAL A 148 12.92 -4.51 -16.71
CA VAL A 148 12.62 -5.76 -17.43
C VAL A 148 12.73 -5.56 -18.95
N LEU A 149 12.20 -4.46 -19.50
CA LEU A 149 12.13 -4.27 -20.96
C LEU A 149 13.37 -3.57 -21.53
N ARG A 150 14.09 -2.75 -20.75
CA ARG A 150 15.22 -1.94 -21.24
C ARG A 150 16.57 -2.35 -20.67
N GLY A 151 16.63 -3.37 -19.82
CA GLY A 151 17.88 -3.98 -19.34
C GLY A 151 18.62 -3.14 -18.29
N GLY A 152 17.90 -2.44 -17.42
CA GLY A 152 18.45 -1.50 -16.43
C GLY A 152 18.95 -2.12 -15.11
N GLY A 153 18.94 -3.44 -14.95
CA GLY A 153 19.29 -4.10 -13.68
C GLY A 153 19.34 -5.62 -13.78
N ASP A 154 19.51 -6.29 -12.64
CA ASP A 154 19.47 -7.75 -12.55
C ASP A 154 18.04 -8.26 -12.76
N ILE A 155 17.85 -9.05 -13.82
CA ILE A 155 16.56 -9.62 -14.22
C ILE A 155 16.01 -10.58 -13.14
N THR A 156 16.88 -11.27 -12.39
CA THR A 156 16.45 -12.19 -11.33
C THR A 156 15.93 -11.45 -10.10
N ASP A 157 16.59 -10.35 -9.72
CA ASP A 157 16.09 -9.44 -8.69
C ASP A 157 14.79 -8.76 -9.10
N ALA A 158 14.60 -8.52 -10.40
CA ALA A 158 13.35 -7.97 -10.92
C ALA A 158 12.16 -8.91 -10.64
N ALA A 159 12.30 -10.23 -10.80
CA ALA A 159 11.23 -11.18 -10.49
C ALA A 159 10.84 -11.15 -9.00
N ASN A 160 11.83 -11.13 -8.10
CA ASN A 160 11.58 -11.02 -6.65
C ASN A 160 10.89 -9.69 -6.31
N THR A 161 11.32 -8.60 -6.95
CA THR A 161 10.72 -7.28 -6.77
C THR A 161 9.27 -7.28 -7.28
N VAL A 162 9.00 -7.84 -8.48
CA VAL A 162 7.63 -8.00 -9.00
C VAL A 162 6.75 -8.74 -8.00
N HIS A 163 7.23 -9.82 -7.39
CA HIS A 163 6.47 -10.56 -6.39
C HIS A 163 6.09 -9.69 -5.17
N GLN A 164 7.02 -8.87 -4.68
CA GLN A 164 6.75 -7.93 -3.58
C GLN A 164 5.73 -6.86 -3.99
N GLU A 165 5.82 -6.36 -5.22
CA GLU A 165 4.89 -5.36 -5.75
C GLU A 165 3.49 -5.92 -6.00
N LEU A 166 3.38 -7.19 -6.40
CA LEU A 166 2.10 -7.89 -6.46
C LEU A 166 1.43 -7.95 -5.08
N VAL A 167 2.19 -8.20 -4.01
CA VAL A 167 1.65 -8.12 -2.64
C VAL A 167 1.19 -6.70 -2.31
N ARG A 168 1.94 -5.65 -2.71
CA ARG A 168 1.52 -4.25 -2.52
C ARG A 168 0.21 -3.93 -3.24
N VAL A 169 0.03 -4.40 -4.48
CA VAL A 169 -1.24 -4.26 -5.22
C VAL A 169 -2.38 -4.95 -4.48
N ARG A 170 -2.16 -6.18 -3.97
CA ARG A 170 -3.18 -6.87 -3.14
C ARG A 170 -3.48 -6.10 -1.84
N CYS A 171 -2.49 -5.48 -1.22
CA CYS A 171 -2.74 -4.61 -0.08
C CYS A 171 -3.67 -3.45 -0.47
N ALA A 172 -3.42 -2.77 -1.59
CA ALA A 172 -4.28 -1.70 -2.08
C ALA A 172 -5.72 -2.16 -2.42
N GLU A 173 -5.90 -3.39 -2.90
CA GLU A 173 -7.23 -3.94 -3.21
C GLU A 173 -8.05 -4.20 -1.93
N TYR A 174 -7.42 -4.69 -0.86
CA TYR A 174 -8.14 -5.22 0.31
C TYR A 174 -8.07 -4.33 1.56
N GLN A 175 -7.09 -3.44 1.69
CA GLN A 175 -6.92 -2.54 2.84
C GLN A 175 -7.85 -1.32 2.83
N PHE A 176 -8.60 -1.10 1.76
CA PHE A 176 -9.47 0.06 1.63
C PHE A 176 -10.92 -0.35 1.35
N ALA A 177 -11.86 0.39 1.92
CA ALA A 177 -13.28 0.26 1.67
C ALA A 177 -13.77 1.48 0.86
N GLY A 178 -14.80 1.28 0.04
CA GLY A 178 -15.36 2.35 -0.79
C GLY A 178 -14.48 2.75 -1.98
N ILE A 179 -13.58 1.87 -2.43
CA ILE A 179 -12.76 2.10 -3.63
C ILE A 179 -13.69 2.24 -4.85
N PRO A 180 -13.59 3.32 -5.64
CA PRO A 180 -14.37 3.46 -6.86
C PRO A 180 -14.08 2.34 -7.87
N PRO A 181 -15.07 1.88 -8.65
CA PRO A 181 -14.88 0.79 -9.64
C PRO A 181 -13.73 1.02 -10.62
N GLN A 182 -13.53 2.26 -11.06
CA GLN A 182 -12.43 2.63 -11.97
C GLN A 182 -11.05 2.39 -11.33
N MET A 183 -10.89 2.75 -10.06
CA MET A 183 -9.65 2.56 -9.31
C MET A 183 -9.43 1.08 -8.98
N ALA A 184 -10.49 0.37 -8.57
CA ALA A 184 -10.42 -1.07 -8.32
C ALA A 184 -10.04 -1.84 -9.60
N SER A 185 -10.62 -1.45 -10.75
CA SER A 185 -10.28 -2.02 -12.06
C SER A 185 -8.81 -1.75 -12.44
N PHE A 186 -8.30 -0.54 -12.19
CA PHE A 186 -6.88 -0.21 -12.37
C PHE A 186 -5.96 -1.07 -11.50
N LEU A 187 -6.31 -1.33 -10.22
CA LEU A 187 -5.50 -2.23 -9.37
C LEU A 187 -5.47 -3.66 -9.93
N VAL A 188 -6.60 -4.15 -10.47
CA VAL A 188 -6.67 -5.46 -11.12
C VAL A 188 -5.75 -5.51 -12.34
N GLU A 189 -5.77 -4.44 -13.15
CA GLU A 189 -4.92 -4.26 -14.32
C GLU A 189 -3.43 -4.19 -13.95
N ALA A 190 -3.05 -3.39 -12.96
CA ALA A 190 -1.69 -3.27 -12.46
C ALA A 190 -1.15 -4.64 -11.99
N GLY A 191 -1.95 -5.40 -11.24
CA GLY A 191 -1.57 -6.74 -10.78
C GLY A 191 -1.41 -7.74 -11.92
N MET A 192 -2.29 -7.70 -12.92
CA MET A 192 -2.17 -8.53 -14.12
C MET A 192 -0.90 -8.17 -14.89
N PHE A 193 -0.65 -6.88 -15.12
CA PHE A 193 0.51 -6.39 -15.87
C PHE A 193 1.83 -6.77 -15.20
N LEU A 194 1.95 -6.60 -13.88
CA LEU A 194 3.09 -7.06 -13.11
C LEU A 194 3.29 -8.59 -13.23
N SER A 195 2.21 -9.36 -13.14
CA SER A 195 2.28 -10.82 -13.31
C SER A 195 2.76 -11.21 -14.73
N LEU A 196 2.34 -10.47 -15.76
CA LEU A 196 2.83 -10.67 -17.12
C LEU A 196 4.31 -10.30 -17.29
N LEU A 197 4.79 -9.25 -16.60
CA LEU A 197 6.22 -8.92 -16.55
C LEU A 197 7.03 -10.03 -15.87
N GLU A 198 6.53 -10.63 -14.78
CA GLU A 198 7.17 -11.78 -14.13
C GLU A 198 7.30 -12.96 -15.10
N LEU A 199 6.24 -13.26 -15.86
CA LEU A 199 6.23 -14.33 -16.85
C LEU A 199 7.16 -14.04 -18.04
N LEU A 200 7.34 -12.77 -18.42
CA LEU A 200 8.35 -12.39 -19.43
C LEU A 200 9.77 -12.63 -18.93
N VAL A 201 10.03 -12.33 -17.65
CA VAL A 201 11.31 -12.62 -16.99
C VAL A 201 11.54 -14.14 -16.94
N GLU A 202 10.54 -14.94 -16.55
CA GLU A 202 10.64 -16.40 -16.54
C GLU A 202 10.87 -16.96 -17.94
N MET A 203 10.23 -16.39 -18.97
CA MET A 203 10.42 -16.77 -20.37
C MET A 203 11.84 -16.48 -20.87
N THR A 204 12.46 -15.42 -20.35
CA THR A 204 13.83 -15.03 -20.70
C THR A 204 14.88 -15.89 -19.98
N THR A 205 14.62 -16.22 -18.72
CA THR A 205 15.57 -16.95 -17.85
C THR A 205 15.46 -18.47 -17.95
N SER A 206 14.27 -18.99 -18.23
CA SER A 206 13.98 -20.43 -18.31
C SER A 206 13.14 -20.78 -19.55
N PRO A 207 13.71 -20.64 -20.77
CA PRO A 207 12.99 -20.87 -22.02
C PRO A 207 12.46 -22.31 -22.17
N GLU A 208 13.05 -23.28 -21.49
CA GLU A 208 12.58 -24.67 -21.45
C GLU A 208 11.18 -24.84 -20.85
N ARG A 209 10.72 -23.85 -20.05
CA ARG A 209 9.38 -23.84 -19.44
C ARG A 209 8.33 -23.16 -20.30
N TYR A 210 8.63 -22.81 -21.55
CA TYR A 210 7.75 -22.02 -22.42
C TYR A 210 6.29 -22.49 -22.44
N ALA A 211 6.05 -23.80 -22.58
CA ALA A 211 4.70 -24.35 -22.59
C ALA A 211 3.93 -24.07 -21.28
N GLN A 212 4.59 -24.19 -20.13
CA GLN A 212 4.01 -23.88 -18.82
C GLN A 212 3.78 -22.38 -18.67
N ILE A 213 4.70 -21.54 -19.13
CA ILE A 213 4.58 -20.09 -19.10
C ILE A 213 3.37 -19.63 -19.91
N VAL A 214 3.15 -20.19 -21.10
CA VAL A 214 1.97 -19.89 -21.93
C VAL A 214 0.66 -20.26 -21.23
N LEU A 215 0.63 -21.38 -20.50
CA LEU A 215 -0.53 -21.73 -19.66
C LEU A 215 -0.70 -20.74 -18.50
N SER A 216 0.38 -20.33 -17.85
CA SER A 216 0.36 -19.32 -16.78
C SER A 216 -0.13 -17.96 -17.29
N ILE A 217 0.26 -17.53 -18.49
CA ILE A 217 -0.24 -16.30 -19.12
C ILE A 217 -1.77 -16.35 -19.25
N ARG A 218 -2.32 -17.45 -19.78
CA ARG A 218 -3.77 -17.63 -19.89
C ARG A 218 -4.44 -17.65 -18.51
N GLY A 219 -3.81 -18.28 -17.51
CA GLY A 219 -4.27 -18.29 -16.13
C GLY A 219 -4.34 -16.90 -15.49
N VAL A 220 -3.30 -16.08 -15.69
CA VAL A 220 -3.27 -14.68 -15.22
C VAL A 220 -4.36 -13.84 -15.86
N ILE A 221 -4.58 -13.98 -17.17
CA ILE A 221 -5.65 -13.27 -17.89
C ILE A 221 -7.03 -13.70 -17.37
N ALA A 222 -7.25 -15.01 -17.20
CA ALA A 222 -8.52 -15.53 -16.67
C ALA A 222 -8.77 -15.06 -15.23
N ASP A 223 -7.75 -15.01 -14.37
CA ASP A 223 -7.87 -14.45 -13.02
C ASP A 223 -8.28 -12.97 -13.05
N ALA A 224 -7.63 -12.17 -13.89
CA ALA A 224 -7.97 -10.76 -14.05
C ALA A 224 -9.41 -10.56 -14.55
N GLN A 225 -9.84 -11.34 -15.54
CA GLN A 225 -11.23 -11.33 -16.05
C GLN A 225 -12.25 -11.68 -14.97
N ASN A 226 -11.98 -12.71 -14.16
CA ASN A 226 -12.84 -13.08 -13.03
C ASN A 226 -12.92 -11.97 -11.98
N ARG A 227 -11.80 -11.26 -11.73
CA ARG A 227 -11.78 -10.14 -10.77
C ARG A 227 -12.52 -8.91 -11.31
N TRP A 228 -12.36 -8.55 -12.58
CA TRP A 228 -13.12 -7.45 -13.19
C TRP A 228 -14.62 -7.70 -13.20
N ALA A 229 -15.06 -8.96 -13.31
CA ALA A 229 -16.49 -9.29 -13.16
C ALA A 229 -17.05 -8.87 -11.79
N MET A 230 -16.21 -8.75 -10.76
CA MET A 230 -16.59 -8.33 -9.41
C MET A 230 -16.42 -6.83 -9.17
N VAL A 231 -15.37 -6.20 -9.72
CA VAL A 231 -14.99 -4.82 -9.36
C VAL A 231 -15.36 -3.75 -10.39
N GLY A 232 -15.57 -4.13 -11.64
CA GLY A 232 -15.83 -3.19 -12.74
C GLY A 232 -15.06 -3.53 -14.02
N ALA A 233 -15.49 -2.95 -15.14
CA ALA A 233 -14.92 -3.23 -16.45
C ALA A 233 -13.44 -2.79 -16.55
N PRO A 234 -12.61 -3.55 -17.28
CA PRO A 234 -11.24 -3.13 -17.64
C PRO A 234 -11.26 -1.87 -18.52
N CYS A 235 -10.13 -1.15 -18.55
CA CYS A 235 -9.93 -0.10 -19.53
C CYS A 235 -9.67 -0.68 -20.94
N ASP A 236 -9.83 0.16 -21.97
CA ASP A 236 -9.61 -0.24 -23.36
C ASP A 236 -8.17 -0.73 -23.62
N GLN A 237 -7.18 -0.14 -22.93
CA GLN A 237 -5.78 -0.53 -23.04
C GLN A 237 -5.54 -1.96 -22.55
N ALA A 238 -6.14 -2.33 -21.41
CA ALA A 238 -6.06 -3.67 -20.87
C ALA A 238 -6.76 -4.69 -21.78
N LEU A 239 -7.90 -4.32 -22.36
CA LEU A 239 -8.61 -5.15 -23.34
C LEU A 239 -7.78 -5.37 -24.62
N ALA A 240 -7.13 -4.32 -25.12
CA ALA A 240 -6.23 -4.39 -26.28
C ALA A 240 -5.01 -5.29 -26.00
N LEU A 241 -4.44 -5.23 -24.80
CA LEU A 241 -3.36 -6.12 -24.38
C LEU A 241 -3.80 -7.58 -24.35
N ILE A 242 -4.94 -7.86 -23.73
CA ILE A 242 -5.47 -9.22 -23.63
C ILE A 242 -5.77 -9.78 -25.02
N SER A 243 -6.45 -9.01 -25.87
CA SER A 243 -6.80 -9.47 -27.22
C SER A 243 -5.56 -9.74 -28.06
N ALA A 244 -4.56 -8.84 -28.04
CA ALA A 244 -3.31 -9.01 -28.79
C ALA A 244 -2.50 -10.23 -28.29
N ILE A 245 -2.42 -10.45 -26.97
CA ILE A 245 -1.75 -11.64 -26.42
C ILE A 245 -2.51 -12.91 -26.84
N LEU A 246 -3.82 -12.97 -26.62
CA LEU A 246 -4.59 -14.19 -26.92
C LEU A 246 -4.59 -14.51 -28.42
N GLU A 247 -4.72 -13.52 -29.30
CA GLU A 247 -4.65 -13.71 -30.76
C GLU A 247 -3.31 -14.34 -31.17
N THR A 248 -2.18 -13.87 -30.60
CA THR A 248 -0.87 -14.47 -30.88
C THR A 248 -0.73 -15.90 -30.34
N LEU A 249 -1.31 -16.19 -29.18
CA LEU A 249 -1.27 -17.51 -28.56
C LEU A 249 -2.20 -18.53 -29.25
N ASP A 250 -3.31 -18.09 -29.82
CA ASP A 250 -4.29 -18.95 -30.49
C ASP A 250 -3.91 -19.20 -31.96
N CYS A 251 -3.33 -18.20 -32.65
CA CYS A 251 -2.74 -18.39 -33.99
C CYS A 251 -1.57 -19.39 -33.99
N SER A 252 -0.87 -19.52 -32.85
CA SER A 252 0.21 -20.50 -32.66
C SER A 252 -0.27 -21.94 -32.85
N GLN A 253 -1.51 -22.23 -32.44
CA GLN A 253 -2.12 -23.57 -32.54
C GLN A 253 -2.53 -23.92 -33.98
N ALA A 254 -2.85 -22.92 -34.81
CA ALA A 254 -3.39 -23.11 -36.16
C ALA A 254 -2.34 -23.14 -37.27
N ASP A 255 -1.27 -22.33 -37.16
CA ASP A 255 -0.34 -22.06 -38.27
C ASP A 255 1.09 -22.61 -38.03
N GLY A 256 1.34 -23.25 -36.87
CA GLY A 256 2.59 -23.93 -36.52
C GLY A 256 3.86 -23.06 -36.47
N LYS A 257 3.79 -21.76 -36.76
CA LYS A 257 4.96 -20.88 -36.95
C LYS A 257 4.96 -19.58 -36.14
N LYS A 258 3.81 -19.13 -35.60
CA LYS A 258 3.75 -17.92 -34.77
C LYS A 258 3.88 -18.32 -33.30
N ILE A 259 5.07 -18.12 -32.73
CA ILE A 259 5.33 -18.30 -31.29
C ILE A 259 5.26 -16.89 -30.67
N LEU A 260 4.65 -16.76 -29.50
CA LEU A 260 4.79 -15.53 -28.72
C LEU A 260 6.26 -15.43 -28.28
N SER A 261 7.04 -14.62 -28.99
CA SER A 261 8.47 -14.40 -28.73
C SER A 261 8.68 -13.39 -27.60
N ILE A 262 9.83 -13.42 -26.93
CA ILE A 262 10.19 -12.45 -25.88
C ILE A 262 10.07 -11.01 -26.40
N GLY A 263 10.54 -10.75 -27.63
CA GLY A 263 10.48 -9.43 -28.25
C GLY A 263 9.04 -8.98 -28.54
N THR A 264 8.20 -9.88 -29.05
CA THR A 264 6.77 -9.59 -29.29
C THR A 264 6.05 -9.33 -27.97
N PHE A 265 6.26 -10.18 -26.96
CA PHE A 265 5.61 -10.05 -25.67
C PHE A 265 6.05 -8.77 -24.94
N GLY A 266 7.35 -8.48 -24.93
CA GLY A 266 7.88 -7.22 -24.39
C GLY A 266 7.34 -5.99 -25.12
N HIS A 267 7.19 -6.05 -26.45
CA HIS A 267 6.59 -4.95 -27.21
C HIS A 267 5.11 -4.71 -26.85
N LEU A 268 4.32 -5.78 -26.69
CA LEU A 268 2.92 -5.66 -26.27
C LEU A 268 2.81 -5.03 -24.88
N LEU A 269 3.65 -5.45 -23.93
CA LEU A 269 3.69 -4.86 -22.58
C LEU A 269 4.16 -3.40 -22.59
N ALA A 270 5.12 -3.04 -23.43
CA ALA A 270 5.56 -1.65 -23.57
C ALA A 270 4.47 -0.74 -24.14
N THR A 271 3.75 -1.21 -25.16
CA THR A 271 2.71 -0.43 -25.85
C THR A 271 1.46 -0.29 -24.98
N HIS A 272 1.17 -1.27 -24.12
CA HIS A 272 -0.06 -1.35 -23.34
C HIS A 272 0.18 -1.30 -21.82
N ALA A 273 1.10 -0.43 -21.39
CA ALA A 273 1.32 -0.17 -19.97
C ALA A 273 0.07 0.45 -19.30
N PRO A 274 -0.27 0.08 -18.06
CA PRO A 274 -1.39 0.65 -17.32
C PRO A 274 -1.18 2.12 -17.00
N PHE A 275 -2.26 2.90 -17.02
CA PHE A 275 -2.27 4.31 -16.63
C PHE A 275 -3.23 4.56 -15.47
N ILE A 276 -2.87 5.48 -14.60
CA ILE A 276 -3.75 5.94 -13.52
C ILE A 276 -4.99 6.59 -14.16
N PRO A 277 -6.22 6.34 -13.68
CA PRO A 277 -7.42 6.90 -14.30
C PRO A 277 -7.49 8.44 -14.27
N ASP A 278 -8.10 9.04 -15.29
CA ASP A 278 -8.10 10.50 -15.50
C ASP A 278 -9.00 11.29 -14.54
N SER A 279 -10.04 10.66 -14.01
CA SER A 279 -10.97 11.33 -13.07
C SER A 279 -10.90 10.69 -11.69
N PHE A 280 -10.95 11.53 -10.65
CA PHE A 280 -11.13 11.06 -9.29
C PHE A 280 -12.60 11.18 -8.86
N PRO A 281 -13.41 10.10 -8.92
CA PRO A 281 -14.70 10.11 -8.27
C PRO A 281 -14.57 9.87 -6.76
N ASP A 282 -15.08 10.81 -5.96
CA ASP A 282 -15.41 10.70 -4.53
C ASP A 282 -14.31 10.13 -3.61
N ILE A 283 -13.08 10.68 -3.67
CA ILE A 283 -11.99 10.33 -2.75
C ILE A 283 -12.41 10.36 -1.27
N GLY A 284 -13.30 11.30 -0.88
CA GLY A 284 -13.79 11.40 0.50
C GLY A 284 -14.47 10.15 1.08
N ASN A 285 -14.95 9.22 0.23
CA ASN A 285 -15.61 7.99 0.69
C ASN A 285 -14.64 6.82 0.94
N ILE A 286 -13.38 6.96 0.52
CA ILE A 286 -12.37 5.91 0.66
C ILE A 286 -11.91 5.86 2.11
N ARG A 287 -12.16 4.73 2.77
CA ARG A 287 -11.80 4.49 4.17
C ARG A 287 -10.74 3.41 4.28
N SER A 288 -9.73 3.65 5.11
CA SER A 288 -8.74 2.61 5.42
C SER A 288 -9.36 1.58 6.37
N LYS A 289 -9.07 0.30 6.12
CA LYS A 289 -9.35 -0.80 7.04
C LYS A 289 -8.15 -0.92 7.97
N TRP A 290 -8.38 -0.68 9.25
CA TRP A 290 -7.31 -0.63 10.24
C TRP A 290 -7.75 -1.28 11.55
N ALA A 291 -6.77 -1.60 12.38
CA ALA A 291 -7.02 -2.16 13.69
C ALA A 291 -6.11 -1.56 14.75
N GLN A 292 -6.61 -1.56 15.98
CA GLN A 292 -5.88 -1.15 17.17
C GLN A 292 -5.81 -2.31 18.15
N ILE A 293 -4.62 -2.86 18.37
CA ILE A 293 -4.41 -3.87 19.40
C ILE A 293 -4.27 -3.20 20.77
N SER A 294 -5.19 -3.51 21.67
CA SER A 294 -5.18 -3.03 23.05
C SER A 294 -4.51 -4.01 24.02
N GLU A 295 -4.66 -5.32 23.75
CA GLU A 295 -3.98 -6.39 24.49
C GLU A 295 -3.42 -7.42 23.49
N PRO A 296 -2.19 -7.93 23.70
CA PRO A 296 -1.27 -7.61 24.80
C PRO A 296 -0.72 -6.18 24.71
N ASN A 297 -0.44 -5.57 25.86
CA ASN A 297 0.14 -4.23 25.91
C ASN A 297 1.58 -4.26 25.35
N ARG A 298 1.85 -3.43 24.34
CA ARG A 298 3.11 -3.39 23.59
C ARG A 298 4.36 -3.29 24.49
N ASP A 299 4.32 -2.45 25.52
CA ASP A 299 5.49 -2.18 26.35
C ASP A 299 5.75 -3.37 27.30
N VAL A 300 4.67 -3.87 27.92
CA VAL A 300 4.74 -5.00 28.86
C VAL A 300 5.09 -6.32 28.16
N ALA A 301 4.59 -6.52 26.94
CA ALA A 301 4.74 -7.77 26.18
C ALA A 301 6.19 -8.09 25.82
N ILE A 302 7.04 -7.08 25.72
CA ILE A 302 8.46 -7.24 25.37
C ILE A 302 9.32 -7.42 26.62
N GLU A 303 8.96 -6.75 27.73
CA GLU A 303 9.72 -6.81 28.98
C GLU A 303 9.65 -8.18 29.66
N LYS A 304 8.46 -8.79 29.70
CA LYS A 304 8.24 -10.05 30.41
C LYS A 304 8.03 -11.21 29.44
N PRO A 305 9.00 -12.15 29.32
CA PRO A 305 8.85 -13.29 28.42
C PRO A 305 7.71 -14.21 28.88
N LEU A 306 6.86 -14.57 27.92
CA LEU A 306 5.82 -15.58 28.05
C LEU A 306 6.48 -16.96 28.07
N ARG A 307 6.60 -17.58 29.25
CA ARG A 307 7.21 -18.91 29.42
C ARG A 307 6.15 -20.00 29.32
N PHE A 308 6.41 -21.00 28.48
CA PHE A 308 5.53 -22.15 28.32
C PHE A 308 6.34 -23.40 27.96
N VAL A 309 5.72 -24.58 28.02
CA VAL A 309 6.40 -25.84 27.72
C VAL A 309 6.35 -26.09 26.20
N ALA A 310 7.50 -26.38 25.60
CA ALA A 310 7.61 -26.78 24.21
C ALA A 310 6.73 -28.01 23.91
N GLY A 311 6.09 -28.02 22.75
CA GLY A 311 5.11 -29.03 22.35
C GLY A 311 3.69 -28.79 22.89
N LEU A 312 3.47 -27.80 23.76
CA LEU A 312 2.15 -27.38 24.22
C LEU A 312 1.81 -25.96 23.74
N PRO A 313 0.57 -25.71 23.28
CA PRO A 313 0.14 -24.36 22.90
C PRO A 313 0.00 -23.48 24.14
N CYS A 314 0.49 -22.24 24.04
CA CYS A 314 0.27 -21.20 25.01
C CYS A 314 -0.75 -20.20 24.47
N ALA A 315 -1.78 -19.91 25.26
CA ALA A 315 -2.82 -18.95 24.90
C ALA A 315 -2.38 -17.52 25.29
N VAL A 316 -2.38 -16.62 24.31
CA VAL A 316 -2.18 -15.19 24.50
C VAL A 316 -3.49 -14.48 24.25
N ARG A 317 -3.94 -13.68 25.22
CA ARG A 317 -5.14 -12.86 25.06
C ARG A 317 -4.87 -11.72 24.08
N LEU A 318 -5.66 -11.69 23.01
CA LEU A 318 -5.65 -10.63 22.00
C LEU A 318 -6.98 -9.88 22.06
N VAL A 319 -6.91 -8.58 22.32
CA VAL A 319 -8.06 -7.68 22.23
C VAL A 319 -7.74 -6.56 21.27
N ALA A 320 -8.52 -6.42 20.21
CA ALA A 320 -8.34 -5.35 19.24
C ALA A 320 -9.67 -4.72 18.81
N PHE A 321 -9.60 -3.44 18.43
CA PHE A 321 -10.69 -2.72 17.78
C PHE A 321 -10.47 -2.74 16.26
N LEU A 322 -11.54 -2.93 15.51
CA LEU A 322 -11.57 -3.12 14.06
C LEU A 322 -12.39 -1.98 13.45
N HIS A 323 -11.85 -1.34 12.42
CA HIS A 323 -12.48 -0.17 11.81
C HIS A 323 -12.64 -0.36 10.29
N ASN A 324 -13.84 -0.09 9.79
CA ASN A 324 -14.21 -0.13 8.37
C ASN A 324 -14.12 -1.52 7.71
N LEU A 325 -14.23 -2.61 8.47
CA LEU A 325 -14.33 -3.98 7.95
C LEU A 325 -15.79 -4.35 7.67
N ASP A 326 -16.03 -5.06 6.56
CA ASP A 326 -17.34 -5.65 6.25
C ASP A 326 -17.48 -7.10 6.74
N GLU A 327 -18.66 -7.70 6.56
CA GLU A 327 -18.91 -9.10 6.99
C GLU A 327 -18.01 -10.12 6.29
N ASN A 328 -17.59 -9.86 5.04
CA ASN A 328 -16.72 -10.74 4.28
C ASN A 328 -15.27 -10.64 4.80
N ASP A 329 -14.82 -9.43 5.13
CA ASP A 329 -13.54 -9.17 5.78
C ASP A 329 -13.46 -9.91 7.11
N LEU A 330 -14.50 -9.83 7.95
CA LEU A 330 -14.54 -10.51 9.25
C LEU A 330 -14.43 -12.04 9.10
N ARG A 331 -14.97 -12.63 8.03
CA ARG A 331 -14.81 -14.08 7.75
C ARG A 331 -13.38 -14.44 7.35
N ASN A 332 -12.68 -13.53 6.69
CA ASN A 332 -11.33 -13.70 6.18
C ASN A 332 -10.24 -13.18 7.15
N LEU A 333 -10.64 -12.53 8.24
CA LEU A 333 -9.75 -12.04 9.30
C LEU A 333 -9.00 -13.19 9.97
N ARG A 334 -7.68 -13.04 10.08
CA ARG A 334 -6.79 -13.94 10.80
C ARG A 334 -5.81 -13.15 11.67
N VAL A 335 -5.29 -13.82 12.68
CA VAL A 335 -4.08 -13.38 13.39
C VAL A 335 -2.92 -14.15 12.81
N GLN A 336 -2.04 -13.46 12.10
CA GLN A 336 -0.76 -13.99 11.66
C GLN A 336 0.21 -14.00 12.84
N VAL A 337 0.88 -15.13 13.05
CA VAL A 337 1.90 -15.34 14.08
C VAL A 337 3.22 -15.59 13.38
N ASP A 338 4.12 -14.61 13.43
CA ASP A 338 5.47 -14.72 12.87
C ASP A 338 6.44 -15.17 13.97
N TYR A 339 7.06 -16.33 13.74
CA TYR A 339 8.03 -16.96 14.65
C TYR A 339 9.47 -16.59 14.28
N PRO A 340 10.43 -16.68 15.22
CA PRO A 340 11.84 -16.30 14.99
C PRO A 340 12.55 -17.15 13.93
N ASN A 341 12.03 -18.33 13.61
CA ASN A 341 12.54 -19.20 12.55
C ASN A 341 11.96 -18.87 11.16
N ASN A 342 11.33 -17.70 10.99
CA ASN A 342 10.61 -17.26 9.79
C ASN A 342 9.42 -18.13 9.39
N THR A 343 8.94 -19.02 10.26
CA THR A 343 7.67 -19.73 10.04
C THR A 343 6.50 -18.84 10.42
N ARG A 344 5.37 -19.02 9.73
CA ARG A 344 4.15 -18.24 9.92
C ARG A 344 2.99 -19.16 10.28
N GLY A 345 2.27 -18.82 11.33
CA GLY A 345 1.00 -19.43 11.69
C GLY A 345 -0.17 -18.50 11.37
N TYR A 346 -1.33 -19.05 11.05
CA TYR A 346 -2.56 -18.28 10.90
C TYR A 346 -3.61 -18.82 11.86
N PHE A 347 -4.03 -17.96 12.79
CA PHE A 347 -5.10 -18.28 13.72
C PHE A 347 -6.40 -17.62 13.25
N ARG A 348 -7.47 -18.41 13.15
CA ARG A 348 -8.82 -17.89 12.87
C ARG A 348 -9.54 -17.61 14.18
N PRO A 349 -9.88 -16.36 14.48
CA PRO A 349 -10.74 -16.05 15.60
C PRO A 349 -12.08 -16.78 15.48
N PRO A 350 -12.57 -17.44 16.55
CA PRO A 350 -13.92 -17.97 16.61
C PRO A 350 -14.95 -16.86 16.33
N ALA A 351 -16.05 -17.21 15.66
CA ALA A 351 -17.13 -16.26 15.39
C ALA A 351 -17.80 -15.75 16.70
N THR A 352 -17.66 -16.48 17.80
CA THR A 352 -18.13 -16.08 19.14
C THR A 352 -17.31 -14.96 19.76
N ASP A 353 -16.06 -14.80 19.32
CA ASP A 353 -15.09 -13.85 19.88
C ASP A 353 -15.21 -12.47 19.22
N ILE A 354 -16.05 -12.37 18.19
CA ILE A 354 -16.40 -11.15 17.47
C ILE A 354 -17.87 -10.83 17.84
N PRO A 355 -18.16 -9.68 18.46
CA PRO A 355 -19.51 -9.26 18.78
C PRO A 355 -20.30 -9.04 17.48
N LYS A 356 -21.63 -8.99 17.58
CA LYS A 356 -22.51 -8.78 16.41
C LYS A 356 -22.22 -7.47 15.67
N GLU A 357 -21.69 -6.47 16.36
CA GLU A 357 -21.30 -5.17 15.79
C GLU A 357 -20.04 -5.26 14.92
N GLY A 358 -19.20 -6.30 15.10
CA GLY A 358 -18.01 -6.55 14.28
C GLY A 358 -16.85 -5.58 14.50
N ASP A 359 -16.95 -4.69 15.49
CA ASP A 359 -16.04 -3.58 15.78
C ASP A 359 -14.87 -3.97 16.71
N ARG A 360 -14.97 -5.15 17.33
CA ARG A 360 -14.00 -5.61 18.32
C ARG A 360 -13.73 -7.10 18.19
N ILE A 361 -12.52 -7.51 18.53
CA ILE A 361 -12.17 -8.92 18.68
C ILE A 361 -11.59 -9.12 20.07
N SER A 362 -12.02 -10.18 20.75
CA SER A 362 -11.45 -10.62 22.03
C SER A 362 -11.24 -12.13 21.97
N SER A 363 -10.05 -12.57 21.58
CA SER A 363 -9.75 -13.98 21.34
C SER A 363 -8.48 -14.45 22.06
N LEU A 364 -8.32 -15.75 22.19
CA LEU A 364 -7.12 -16.40 22.72
C LEU A 364 -6.31 -16.96 21.55
N VAL A 365 -5.24 -16.26 21.19
CA VAL A 365 -4.33 -16.69 20.12
C VAL A 365 -3.39 -17.74 20.67
N LEU A 366 -3.34 -18.89 19.99
CA LEU A 366 -2.48 -20.00 20.39
C LEU A 366 -1.11 -19.86 19.73
N ILE A 367 -0.08 -19.71 20.56
CA ILE A 367 1.33 -19.73 20.16
C ILE A 367 1.91 -21.07 20.54
N SER A 368 2.57 -21.75 19.62
CA SER A 368 3.15 -23.06 19.88
C SER A 368 4.49 -23.19 19.20
N SER A 369 5.46 -23.81 19.89
CA SER A 369 6.69 -24.27 19.29
C SER A 369 6.87 -25.75 19.59
N SER A 370 7.27 -26.53 18.59
CA SER A 370 7.55 -27.96 18.76
C SER A 370 8.81 -28.21 19.58
N GLU A 371 9.77 -27.29 19.51
CA GLU A 371 11.08 -27.41 20.14
C GLU A 371 11.24 -26.32 21.21
N ALA A 372 12.05 -26.63 22.23
CA ALA A 372 12.44 -25.64 23.23
C ALA A 372 13.48 -24.69 22.64
N TRP A 373 13.43 -23.42 23.03
CA TRP A 373 14.40 -22.42 22.59
C TRP A 373 15.48 -22.20 23.65
N SER A 374 16.70 -21.94 23.20
CA SER A 374 17.82 -21.63 24.08
C SER A 374 17.60 -20.35 24.89
N ASP A 375 16.92 -19.37 24.30
CA ASP A 375 16.58 -18.10 24.92
C ASP A 375 15.19 -17.64 24.48
N ALA A 376 14.64 -16.64 25.17
CA ALA A 376 13.41 -15.99 24.79
C ALA A 376 13.61 -15.19 23.49
N ALA A 377 12.67 -15.31 22.57
CA ALA A 377 12.71 -14.63 21.27
C ALA A 377 11.40 -13.89 20.98
N ASP A 378 11.47 -12.96 20.05
CA ASP A 378 10.33 -12.14 19.67
C ASP A 378 9.40 -12.92 18.73
N VAL A 379 8.11 -12.88 19.04
CA VAL A 379 7.01 -13.40 18.21
C VAL A 379 6.13 -12.20 17.86
N THR A 380 5.75 -12.07 16.60
CA THR A 380 4.90 -10.95 16.15
C THR A 380 3.50 -11.44 15.86
N LEU A 381 2.50 -10.78 16.46
CA LEU A 381 1.09 -10.99 16.16
C LEU A 381 0.61 -9.84 15.28
N THR A 382 0.06 -10.16 14.11
CA THR A 382 -0.43 -9.17 13.14
C THR A 382 -1.84 -9.52 12.72
N LEU A 383 -2.76 -8.56 12.76
CA LEU A 383 -4.10 -8.74 12.20
C LEU A 383 -4.04 -8.64 10.67
N VAL A 384 -4.50 -9.68 9.98
CA VAL A 384 -4.44 -9.78 8.51
C VAL A 384 -5.77 -10.24 7.94
N LEU A 385 -6.06 -9.84 6.70
CA LEU A 385 -7.10 -10.41 5.85
C LEU A 385 -6.46 -11.44 4.92
N LEU A 386 -7.03 -12.65 4.85
CA LEU A 386 -6.59 -13.63 3.85
C LEU A 386 -7.37 -13.42 2.55
N ALA A 387 -6.67 -12.95 1.52
CA ALA A 387 -7.19 -12.87 0.17
C ALA A 387 -6.95 -14.20 -0.55
N SER A 388 -8.02 -14.78 -1.10
CA SER A 388 -7.92 -15.99 -1.93
C SER A 388 -7.55 -15.59 -3.36
N SER A 389 -6.43 -16.09 -3.87
CA SER A 389 -6.08 -16.03 -5.29
C SER A 389 -6.52 -17.32 -5.98
N SER A 390 -7.00 -17.25 -7.22
CA SER A 390 -7.32 -18.42 -8.05
C SER A 390 -6.12 -19.37 -8.25
N SER A 391 -4.89 -18.84 -8.07
CA SER A 391 -3.62 -19.55 -8.18
C SER A 391 -3.18 -20.34 -6.92
N GLN A 392 -4.11 -20.66 -6.01
CA GLN A 392 -3.89 -21.42 -4.75
C GLN A 392 -2.95 -20.77 -3.71
N LYS A 393 -2.20 -19.71 -4.04
CA LYS A 393 -1.42 -18.94 -3.05
C LYS A 393 -2.34 -17.96 -2.32
N VAL A 394 -2.59 -18.25 -1.05
CA VAL A 394 -3.26 -17.33 -0.13
C VAL A 394 -2.33 -16.15 0.15
N VAL A 395 -2.82 -14.94 -0.04
CA VAL A 395 -2.07 -13.71 0.27
C VAL A 395 -2.58 -13.15 1.59
N SER A 396 -1.68 -12.99 2.56
CA SER A 396 -1.98 -12.32 3.82
C SER A 396 -1.79 -10.81 3.67
N VAL A 397 -2.88 -10.06 3.77
CA VAL A 397 -2.89 -8.60 3.70
C VAL A 397 -3.00 -8.03 5.12
N PRO A 398 -1.98 -7.34 5.67
CA PRO A 398 -2.07 -6.76 7.00
C PRO A 398 -3.11 -5.65 7.05
N LEU A 399 -3.81 -5.52 8.17
CA LEU A 399 -4.60 -4.32 8.43
C LEU A 399 -3.66 -3.13 8.66
N LEU A 400 -4.15 -1.92 8.36
CA LEU A 400 -3.37 -0.70 8.58
C LEU A 400 -3.34 -0.34 10.08
N ASP A 401 -2.36 0.48 10.47
CA ASP A 401 -2.34 1.13 11.78
C ASP A 401 -3.35 2.29 11.83
N SER A 402 -3.63 2.80 13.03
CA SER A 402 -4.52 3.96 13.20
C SER A 402 -4.09 5.14 12.31
N PRO A 403 -5.02 5.97 11.80
CA PRO A 403 -4.72 7.20 11.04
C PRO A 403 -3.56 8.02 11.60
N SER A 404 -3.57 8.23 12.91
CA SER A 404 -2.55 8.97 13.67
C SER A 404 -1.20 8.24 13.82
N GLY A 405 -1.11 6.95 13.48
CA GLY A 405 0.06 6.10 13.69
C GLY A 405 0.38 5.78 15.14
N ALA A 406 -0.45 6.24 16.09
CA ALA A 406 -0.23 6.05 17.52
C ALA A 406 -0.52 4.62 18.00
N GLN A 407 -1.41 3.92 17.31
CA GLN A 407 -1.94 2.62 17.73
C GLN A 407 -1.70 1.57 16.64
N PRO A 408 -0.87 0.56 16.91
CA PRO A 408 -0.50 -0.42 15.89
C PRO A 408 -1.52 -1.55 15.74
N SER A 409 -1.58 -2.06 14.51
CA SER A 409 -2.31 -3.26 14.08
C SER A 409 -1.53 -4.57 14.32
N SER A 410 -0.29 -4.44 14.78
CA SER A 410 0.60 -5.53 15.14
C SER A 410 1.24 -5.32 16.51
N VAL A 411 1.57 -6.41 17.19
CA VAL A 411 2.22 -6.38 18.50
C VAL A 411 3.32 -7.43 18.56
N ARG A 412 4.47 -7.05 19.09
CA ARG A 412 5.57 -7.96 19.37
C ARG A 412 5.51 -8.38 20.83
N LEU A 413 5.66 -9.68 21.06
CA LEU A 413 5.74 -10.27 22.38
C LEU A 413 6.97 -11.15 22.49
N ARG A 414 7.54 -11.24 23.68
CA ARG A 414 8.68 -12.11 23.93
C ARG A 414 8.18 -13.46 24.44
N ALA A 415 8.63 -14.55 23.82
CA ALA A 415 8.17 -15.91 24.10
C ALA A 415 9.37 -16.83 24.40
N HIS A 416 9.22 -17.75 25.35
CA HIS A 416 10.24 -18.74 25.70
C HIS A 416 9.62 -20.13 25.91
N PRO A 417 9.60 -20.98 24.87
CA PRO A 417 9.26 -22.39 25.01
C PRO A 417 10.40 -23.14 25.70
N MET A 418 10.11 -23.77 26.83
CA MET A 418 11.06 -24.49 27.68
C MET A 418 10.86 -26.00 27.55
N THR A 419 11.91 -26.77 27.84
CA THR A 419 11.78 -28.22 27.99
C THR A 419 10.87 -28.56 29.17
N ARG A 420 10.13 -29.66 29.04
CA ARG A 420 9.33 -30.19 30.14
C ARG A 420 10.29 -30.68 31.23
N THR A 421 10.45 -29.88 32.29
CA THR A 421 11.19 -30.24 33.51
C THR A 421 10.40 -31.21 34.36
#